data_AF-A0A0J1D7K6-F1
#
_entry.id   AF-A0A0J1D7K6-F1
#
_cell.length_a   1.000
_cell.length_b   1.000
_cell.length_c   1.000
_cell.angle_alpha   90.00
_cell.angle_beta   90.00
_cell.angle_gamma   90.00
#
_symmetry.space_group_name_H-M   'P 1'
#
loop_
_entity.id
_entity.type
_entity.pdbx_description
1 polymer ?
#
loop_
_entity_poly.entity_id
_entity_poly.type
_entity_poly.pdbx_seq_one_letter_code
_entity_poly.pdbx_strand_id
1 'polypeptide(L)'
;MSEAPDRRQQKTRVALHAAFRDLLLEHGYEGLRIGDVTARANVGRSTFYEHYRSMDDLLRASLQRPFLAFAQLVDRPATPETMDALAAQLRHFRENRQVGRVLLTWPTRPVMASSLAGQIADRLRGRCLPQALLPADLIARQVAEMQLALLDSWIAGRPAVELDAAVAALDRGTRALVKALSASE
;
A
#
# COMPACT_ATOMS: atom_id res chain seq x y z
N MET A 1 32.76 -0.07 -7.95
CA MET A 1 33.00 0.92 -6.89
C MET A 1 31.78 1.83 -6.74
N SER A 2 30.91 1.54 -5.77
CA SER A 2 30.12 2.48 -4.93
C SER A 2 29.12 1.67 -4.08
N GLU A 3 29.64 0.81 -3.20
CA GLU A 3 28.81 -0.17 -2.43
C GLU A 3 28.50 0.32 -1.00
N ALA A 4 29.26 1.30 -0.50
CA ALA A 4 29.16 1.82 0.86
C ALA A 4 28.02 2.85 1.08
N PRO A 5 27.71 3.78 0.15
CA PRO A 5 26.64 4.76 0.35
C PRO A 5 25.26 4.09 0.35
N ASP A 6 25.04 3.16 -0.57
CA ASP A 6 23.76 2.47 -0.75
C ASP A 6 23.40 1.60 0.48
N ARG A 7 24.37 0.83 1.00
CA ARG A 7 24.17 0.05 2.23
C ARG A 7 23.84 0.92 3.45
N ARG A 8 24.46 2.09 3.60
CA ARG A 8 24.18 3.02 4.70
C ARG A 8 22.79 3.63 4.56
N GLN A 9 22.43 4.08 3.35
CA GLN A 9 21.10 4.60 3.07
C GLN A 9 20.01 3.55 3.33
N GLN A 10 20.22 2.31 2.89
CA GLN A 10 19.28 1.21 3.13
C GLN A 10 19.12 0.90 4.62
N LYS A 11 20.22 0.87 5.39
CA LYS A 11 20.16 0.70 6.85
C LYS A 11 19.36 1.81 7.52
N THR A 12 19.57 3.06 7.12
CA THR A 12 18.82 4.21 7.64
C THR A 12 17.33 4.10 7.31
N ARG A 13 16.97 3.77 6.06
CA ARG A 13 15.57 3.59 5.66
C ARG A 13 14.88 2.49 6.49
N VAL A 14 15.56 1.37 6.71
CA VAL A 14 15.04 0.28 7.55
C VAL A 14 14.82 0.74 8.99
N ALA A 15 15.78 1.46 9.58
CA ALA A 15 15.66 2.00 10.93
C ALA A 15 14.49 3.00 11.06
N LEU A 16 14.35 3.91 10.09
CA LEU A 16 13.25 4.88 10.05
C LEU A 16 11.88 4.21 9.91
N HIS A 17 11.75 3.21 9.02
CA HIS A 17 10.50 2.46 8.86
C HIS A 17 10.13 1.65 10.10
N ALA A 18 11.11 1.02 10.76
CA ALA A 18 10.89 0.30 12.01
C ALA A 18 10.42 1.25 13.13
N ALA A 19 11.15 2.35 13.34
CA ALA A 19 10.80 3.37 14.33
C ALA A 19 9.39 3.96 14.08
N PHE A 20 9.06 4.26 12.83
CA PHE A 20 7.74 4.77 12.46
C PHE A 20 6.63 3.78 12.80
N ARG A 21 6.79 2.50 12.43
CA ARG A 21 5.79 1.46 12.71
C ARG A 21 5.59 1.28 14.22
N ASP A 22 6.67 1.25 14.99
CA ASP A 22 6.59 1.01 16.43
C ASP A 22 5.92 2.20 17.13
N LEU A 23 6.28 3.44 16.77
CA LEU A 23 5.63 4.64 17.30
C LEU A 23 4.16 4.75 16.87
N LEU A 24 3.81 4.30 15.65
CA LEU A 24 2.44 4.29 15.16
C LEU A 24 1.55 3.37 16.00
N LEU A 25 2.10 2.25 16.46
CA LEU A 25 1.41 1.32 17.37
C LEU A 25 1.29 1.88 18.78
N GLU A 26 2.32 2.58 19.27
CA GLU A 26 2.35 3.16 20.61
C GLU A 26 1.41 4.37 20.77
N HIS A 27 1.36 5.26 19.76
CA HIS A 27 0.74 6.59 19.90
C HIS A 27 -0.36 6.90 18.86
N GLY A 28 -0.59 6.02 17.89
CA GLY A 28 -1.43 6.33 16.73
C GLY A 28 -0.78 7.36 15.79
N TYR A 29 -1.41 7.63 14.65
CA TYR A 29 -0.80 8.49 13.62
C TYR A 29 -0.71 9.96 14.02
N GLU A 30 -1.74 10.49 14.69
CA GLU A 30 -1.82 11.91 15.08
C GLU A 30 -0.76 12.30 16.12
N GLY A 31 -0.31 11.34 16.93
CA GLY A 31 0.75 11.53 17.91
C GLY A 31 2.16 11.52 17.32
N LEU A 32 2.34 11.15 16.05
CA LEU A 32 3.66 10.99 15.45
C LEU A 32 4.32 12.32 15.13
N ARG A 33 5.58 12.45 15.55
CA ARG A 33 6.45 13.57 15.16
C ARG A 33 7.73 13.05 14.56
N ILE A 34 8.25 13.80 13.57
CA ILE A 34 9.55 13.48 12.93
C ILE A 34 10.66 13.35 13.99
N GLY A 35 10.63 14.19 15.02
CA GLY A 35 11.60 14.15 16.12
C GLY A 35 11.64 12.80 16.83
N ASP A 36 10.47 12.26 17.18
CA ASP A 36 10.35 10.99 17.89
C ASP A 36 10.82 9.81 17.01
N VAL A 37 10.45 9.83 15.72
CA VAL A 37 10.92 8.85 14.74
C VAL A 37 12.44 8.90 14.60
N THR A 38 13.03 10.09 14.45
CA THR A 38 14.48 10.24 14.32
C THR A 38 15.24 9.81 15.57
N ALA A 39 14.72 10.14 16.75
CA ALA A 39 15.31 9.74 18.03
C ALA A 39 15.26 8.22 18.19
N ARG A 40 14.12 7.59 17.91
CA ARG A 40 13.95 6.14 17.99
C ARG A 40 14.80 5.38 16.96
N ALA A 41 14.92 5.91 15.75
CA ALA A 41 15.77 5.36 14.70
C ALA A 41 17.27 5.62 14.91
N ASN A 42 17.64 6.41 15.93
CA ASN A 42 19.01 6.84 16.21
C ASN A 42 19.67 7.53 15.00
N VAL A 43 18.97 8.48 14.39
CA VAL A 43 19.47 9.29 13.26
C VAL A 43 19.17 10.77 13.45
N GLY A 44 19.89 11.64 12.75
CA GLY A 44 19.62 13.08 12.77
C GLY A 44 18.39 13.47 11.93
N ARG A 45 17.79 14.62 12.24
CA ARG A 45 16.70 15.21 11.43
C ARG A 45 17.11 15.52 9.98
N SER A 46 18.35 15.98 9.77
CA SER A 46 18.89 16.18 8.42
C SER A 46 18.86 14.88 7.61
N THR A 47 19.29 13.77 8.24
CA THR A 47 19.27 12.43 7.63
C THR A 47 17.84 11.95 7.33
N PHE A 48 16.85 12.30 8.16
CA PHE A 48 15.45 12.05 7.80
C PHE A 48 15.06 12.76 6.51
N TYR A 49 15.36 14.06 6.42
CA TYR A 49 14.99 14.89 5.26
C TYR A 49 15.76 14.55 3.98
N GLU A 50 16.92 13.89 4.09
CA GLU A 50 17.61 13.27 2.94
C GLU A 50 16.80 12.13 2.31
N HIS A 51 15.93 11.47 3.08
CA HIS A 51 15.14 10.33 2.64
C HIS A 51 13.66 10.65 2.40
N TYR A 52 13.07 11.52 3.23
CA TYR A 52 11.63 11.77 3.24
C TYR A 52 11.31 13.25 3.50
N ARG A 53 10.36 13.80 2.75
CA ARG A 53 9.96 15.21 2.87
C ARG A 53 9.01 15.47 4.03
N SER A 54 8.28 14.44 4.48
CA SER A 54 7.28 14.53 5.54
C SER A 54 6.99 13.15 6.14
N MET A 55 6.17 13.11 7.20
CA MET A 55 5.67 11.85 7.77
C MET A 55 4.81 11.09 6.76
N ASP A 56 3.98 11.80 5.99
CA ASP A 56 3.19 11.21 4.92
C ASP A 56 4.07 10.57 3.85
N ASP A 57 5.22 11.18 3.51
CA ASP A 57 6.15 10.64 2.52
C ASP A 57 6.79 9.34 3.01
N LEU A 58 7.16 9.29 4.30
CA LEU A 58 7.60 8.05 4.95
C LEU A 58 6.51 6.97 4.96
N LEU A 59 5.26 7.35 5.25
CA LEU A 59 4.11 6.44 5.21
C LEU A 59 3.90 5.91 3.79
N ARG A 60 3.84 6.77 2.78
CA ARG A 60 3.71 6.36 1.36
C ARG A 60 4.81 5.40 0.95
N ALA A 61 6.05 5.68 1.35
CA ALA A 61 7.18 4.80 1.08
C ALA A 61 7.04 3.44 1.77
N SER A 62 6.53 3.39 3.01
CA SER A 62 6.28 2.11 3.70
C SER A 62 5.19 1.26 3.03
N LEU A 63 4.27 1.89 2.31
CA LEU A 63 3.15 1.24 1.62
C LEU A 63 3.50 0.75 0.21
N GLN A 64 4.67 1.12 -0.34
CA GLN A 64 5.08 0.71 -1.68
C GLN A 64 5.09 -0.81 -1.86
N ARG A 65 5.77 -1.53 -0.96
CA ARG A 65 5.88 -3.00 -1.05
C ARG A 65 4.57 -3.72 -0.68
N PRO A 66 3.88 -3.39 0.43
CA PRO A 66 2.64 -4.06 0.79
C PRO A 66 1.53 -3.96 -0.26
N PHE A 67 1.47 -2.84 -0.99
CA PHE A 67 0.47 -2.63 -2.04
C PHE A 67 0.86 -3.19 -3.41
N LEU A 68 2.07 -3.72 -3.57
CA LEU A 68 2.56 -4.19 -4.86
C LEU A 68 1.66 -5.28 -5.45
N ALA A 69 1.30 -6.29 -4.67
CA ALA A 69 0.46 -7.40 -5.14
C ALA A 69 -0.97 -6.94 -5.50
N PHE A 70 -1.51 -5.97 -4.76
CA PHE A 70 -2.82 -5.39 -5.04
C PHE A 70 -2.82 -4.59 -6.35
N ALA A 71 -1.80 -3.76 -6.54
CA ALA A 71 -1.66 -2.96 -7.74
C ALA A 71 -1.42 -3.81 -8.99
N GLN A 72 -0.72 -4.94 -8.87
CA GLN A 72 -0.47 -5.88 -9.97
C GLN A 72 -1.74 -6.58 -10.49
N LEU A 73 -2.85 -6.59 -9.75
CA LEU A 73 -4.10 -7.19 -10.22
C LEU A 73 -4.67 -6.50 -11.46
N VAL A 74 -4.27 -5.26 -11.74
CA VAL A 74 -4.76 -4.49 -12.88
C VAL A 74 -4.04 -4.80 -14.19
N ASP A 75 -2.84 -5.39 -14.16
CA ASP A 75 -1.99 -5.59 -15.34
C ASP A 75 -1.38 -6.98 -15.47
N ARG A 76 -1.24 -7.74 -14.38
CA ARG A 76 -0.76 -9.12 -14.41
C ARG A 76 -1.91 -10.12 -14.62
N PRO A 77 -1.68 -11.20 -15.39
CA PRO A 77 -2.64 -12.30 -15.48
C PRO A 77 -2.75 -13.04 -14.14
N ALA A 78 -3.89 -13.69 -13.90
CA ALA A 78 -4.08 -14.52 -12.72
C ALA A 78 -3.35 -15.85 -12.92
N THR A 79 -2.20 -15.99 -12.28
CA THR A 79 -1.42 -17.23 -12.20
C THR A 79 -1.28 -17.67 -10.74
N PRO A 80 -0.97 -18.95 -10.47
CA PRO A 80 -0.71 -19.42 -9.10
C PRO A 80 0.26 -18.54 -8.34
N GLU A 81 1.37 -18.12 -8.98
CA GLU A 81 2.40 -17.28 -8.35
C GLU A 81 1.86 -15.91 -7.95
N THR A 82 1.04 -15.28 -8.80
CA THR A 82 0.43 -13.97 -8.48
C THR A 82 -0.62 -14.08 -7.38
N MET A 83 -1.38 -15.18 -7.35
CA MET A 83 -2.40 -15.42 -6.32
C MET A 83 -1.75 -15.74 -4.97
N ASP A 84 -0.66 -16.51 -4.96
CA ASP A 84 0.14 -16.80 -3.76
C ASP A 84 0.77 -15.53 -3.19
N ALA A 85 1.28 -14.65 -4.07
CA ALA A 85 1.81 -13.35 -3.64
C ALA A 85 0.73 -12.47 -2.99
N LEU A 86 -0.48 -12.43 -3.56
CA LEU A 86 -1.61 -11.70 -2.97
C LEU A 86 -2.05 -12.33 -1.63
N ALA A 87 -2.14 -13.66 -1.57
CA ALA A 87 -2.48 -14.41 -0.36
C ALA A 87 -1.46 -14.13 0.77
N ALA A 88 -0.17 -14.11 0.43
CA ALA A 88 0.89 -13.75 1.37
C ALA A 88 0.75 -12.31 1.88
N GLN A 89 0.40 -11.35 1.01
CA GLN A 89 0.14 -9.97 1.44
C GLN A 89 -1.09 -9.87 2.35
N LEU A 90 -2.19 -10.56 2.04
CA LEU A 90 -3.37 -10.59 2.91
C LEU A 90 -3.05 -11.20 4.29
N ARG A 91 -2.29 -12.31 4.34
CA ARG A 91 -1.81 -12.87 5.61
C ARG A 91 -0.96 -11.87 6.38
N HIS A 92 -0.01 -11.22 5.72
CA HIS A 92 0.83 -10.20 6.32
C HIS A 92 0.02 -9.06 6.94
N PHE A 93 -1.00 -8.55 6.25
CA PHE A 93 -1.90 -7.52 6.79
C PHE A 93 -2.71 -8.02 8.00
N ARG A 94 -3.13 -9.29 8.01
CA ARG A 94 -3.87 -9.88 9.13
C ARG A 94 -2.99 -10.14 10.35
N GLU A 95 -1.76 -10.58 10.14
CA GLU A 95 -0.73 -10.73 11.19
C GLU A 95 -0.39 -9.37 11.81
N ASN A 96 -0.32 -8.33 10.98
CA ASN A 96 -0.03 -6.95 11.39
C ASN A 96 -1.30 -6.10 11.59
N ARG A 97 -2.44 -6.74 11.90
CA ARG A 97 -3.77 -6.08 11.93
C ARG A 97 -3.86 -4.86 12.84
N GLN A 98 -3.04 -4.77 13.89
CA GLN A 98 -3.04 -3.58 14.76
C GLN A 98 -2.58 -2.34 13.99
N VAL A 99 -1.49 -2.46 13.23
CA VAL A 99 -1.02 -1.42 12.31
C VAL A 99 -2.07 -1.16 11.22
N GLY A 100 -2.58 -2.24 10.61
CA GLY A 100 -3.58 -2.15 9.54
C GLY A 100 -4.83 -1.38 9.94
N ARG A 101 -5.36 -1.63 11.15
CA ARG A 101 -6.53 -0.93 11.70
C ARG A 101 -6.29 0.56 11.89
N VAL A 102 -5.12 0.95 12.40
CA VAL A 102 -4.77 2.37 12.57
C VAL A 102 -4.67 3.06 11.21
N LEU A 103 -4.06 2.40 10.21
CA LEU A 103 -3.84 2.99 8.90
C LEU A 103 -5.12 3.10 8.05
N LEU A 104 -6.06 2.19 8.20
CA LEU A 104 -7.31 2.16 7.42
C LEU A 104 -8.44 3.02 8.01
N THR A 105 -8.23 3.64 9.16
CA THR A 105 -9.14 4.64 9.73
C THR A 105 -8.74 6.07 9.33
N TRP A 106 -9.62 7.03 9.60
CA TRP A 106 -9.28 8.45 9.52
C TRP A 106 -8.27 8.80 10.62
N PRO A 107 -7.27 9.70 10.40
CA PRO A 107 -7.01 10.49 9.19
C PRO A 107 -6.13 9.84 8.11
N THR A 108 -5.64 8.62 8.30
CA THR A 108 -4.66 7.98 7.39
C THR A 108 -5.28 7.32 6.16
N ARG A 109 -6.56 6.98 6.18
CA ARG A 109 -7.29 6.31 5.09
C ARG A 109 -7.18 7.02 3.72
N PRO A 110 -7.24 8.36 3.61
CA PRO A 110 -6.98 9.06 2.35
C PRO A 110 -5.56 8.85 1.82
N VAL A 111 -4.54 8.80 2.70
CA VAL A 111 -3.15 8.53 2.32
C VAL A 111 -3.02 7.10 1.78
N MET A 112 -3.61 6.11 2.44
CA MET A 112 -3.67 4.73 1.97
C MET A 112 -4.26 4.65 0.55
N ALA A 113 -5.43 5.26 0.35
CA ALA A 113 -6.10 5.25 -0.95
C ALA A 113 -5.33 5.99 -2.04
N SER A 114 -4.76 7.16 -1.74
CA SER A 114 -3.93 7.88 -2.71
C SER A 114 -2.67 7.09 -3.09
N SER A 115 -2.08 6.35 -2.15
CA SER A 115 -0.85 5.57 -2.39
C SER A 115 -1.11 4.36 -3.26
N LEU A 116 -2.17 3.60 -2.98
CA LEU A 116 -2.56 2.45 -3.81
C LEU A 116 -3.04 2.91 -5.19
N ALA A 117 -3.86 3.98 -5.25
CA ALA A 117 -4.32 4.55 -6.50
C ALA A 117 -3.15 5.03 -7.38
N GLY A 118 -2.14 5.69 -6.82
CA GLY A 118 -0.95 6.10 -7.56
C GLY A 118 -0.23 4.91 -8.22
N GLN A 119 -0.01 3.83 -7.46
CA GLN A 119 0.61 2.61 -8.00
C GLN A 119 -0.23 1.93 -9.08
N ILE A 120 -1.56 1.96 -8.96
CA ILE A 120 -2.45 1.43 -9.99
C ILE A 120 -2.43 2.33 -11.23
N ALA A 121 -2.48 3.65 -11.05
CA ALA A 121 -2.48 4.61 -12.14
C ALA A 121 -1.21 4.48 -12.99
N ASP A 122 -0.04 4.34 -12.37
CA ASP A 122 1.23 4.12 -13.08
C ASP A 122 1.19 2.87 -13.98
N ARG A 123 0.51 1.81 -13.53
CA ARG A 123 0.32 0.58 -14.32
C ARG A 123 -0.69 0.77 -15.45
N LEU A 124 -1.80 1.47 -15.18
CA LEU A 124 -2.82 1.74 -16.17
C LEU A 124 -2.31 2.67 -17.28
N ARG A 125 -1.46 3.66 -16.96
CA ARG A 125 -0.82 4.54 -17.96
C ARG A 125 0.11 3.78 -18.91
N GLY A 126 0.70 2.66 -18.45
CA GLY A 126 1.46 1.75 -19.30
C GLY A 126 0.59 0.93 -20.27
N ARG A 127 -0.74 1.04 -20.19
CA ARG A 127 -1.70 0.34 -21.04
C ARG A 127 -2.39 1.32 -21.99
N CYS A 128 -2.65 0.86 -23.21
CA CYS A 128 -3.58 1.55 -24.10
C CYS A 128 -5.00 1.22 -23.63
N LEU A 129 -5.77 2.24 -23.21
CA LEU A 129 -7.19 2.12 -22.84
C LEU A 129 -8.03 2.91 -23.86
N PRO A 130 -8.05 2.50 -25.15
CA PRO A 130 -8.85 3.18 -26.14
C PRO A 130 -10.32 3.00 -25.74
N GLN A 131 -11.05 4.11 -25.54
CA GLN A 131 -12.47 4.17 -25.13
C GLN A 131 -12.77 4.11 -23.62
N ALA A 132 -11.79 4.34 -22.73
CA ALA A 132 -12.08 4.42 -21.29
C ALA A 132 -13.20 5.43 -20.96
N LEU A 133 -14.17 5.01 -20.15
CA LEU A 133 -15.30 5.86 -19.70
C LEU A 133 -14.82 6.98 -18.78
N LEU A 134 -13.71 6.77 -18.08
CA LEU A 134 -13.13 7.68 -17.11
C LEU A 134 -11.62 7.83 -17.31
N PRO A 135 -11.02 8.96 -16.90
CA PRO A 135 -9.56 9.10 -16.82
C PRO A 135 -8.92 7.99 -15.98
N ALA A 136 -7.73 7.53 -16.39
CA ALA A 136 -7.00 6.43 -15.74
C ALA A 136 -6.81 6.64 -14.23
N ASP A 137 -6.57 7.87 -13.78
CA ASP A 137 -6.40 8.20 -12.37
C ASP A 137 -7.70 7.99 -11.56
N LEU A 138 -8.87 8.25 -12.16
CA LEU A 138 -10.17 7.98 -11.52
C LEU A 138 -10.52 6.50 -11.50
N ILE A 139 -10.16 5.75 -12.55
CA ILE A 139 -10.27 4.28 -12.55
C ILE A 139 -9.39 3.71 -11.44
N ALA A 140 -8.13 4.16 -11.37
CA ALA A 140 -7.18 3.73 -10.35
C ALA A 140 -7.69 4.01 -8.93
N ARG A 141 -8.28 5.20 -8.70
CA ARG A 141 -8.88 5.53 -7.41
C ARG A 141 -10.03 4.59 -7.04
N GLN A 142 -10.94 4.31 -7.96
CA GLN A 142 -12.08 3.41 -7.70
C GLN A 142 -11.61 1.97 -7.40
N VAL A 143 -10.65 1.46 -8.17
CA VAL A 143 -10.06 0.14 -7.92
C VAL A 143 -9.38 0.10 -6.55
N ALA A 144 -8.59 1.13 -6.21
CA ALA A 144 -7.94 1.21 -4.90
C ALA A 144 -8.97 1.21 -3.76
N GLU A 145 -10.06 1.96 -3.88
CA GLU A 145 -11.10 2.02 -2.85
C GLU A 145 -11.79 0.67 -2.64
N MET A 146 -12.13 -0.03 -3.73
CA MET A 146 -12.71 -1.37 -3.67
C MET A 146 -11.76 -2.38 -3.00
N GLN A 147 -10.47 -2.36 -3.38
CA GLN A 147 -9.46 -3.22 -2.78
C GLN A 147 -9.26 -2.93 -1.29
N LEU A 148 -9.21 -1.64 -0.91
CA LEU A 148 -9.07 -1.23 0.49
C LEU A 148 -10.28 -1.56 1.34
N ALA A 149 -11.50 -1.50 0.78
CA ALA A 149 -12.72 -1.88 1.49
C ALA A 149 -12.70 -3.37 1.88
N LEU A 150 -12.27 -4.24 0.97
CA LEU A 150 -12.12 -5.66 1.29
C LEU A 150 -10.96 -5.90 2.26
N LEU A 151 -9.82 -5.20 2.08
CA LEU A 151 -8.68 -5.30 2.98
C LEU A 151 -9.04 -4.90 4.41
N ASP A 152 -9.83 -3.83 4.59
CA ASP A 152 -10.31 -3.38 5.90
C ASP A 152 -11.18 -4.45 6.57
N SER A 153 -12.14 -5.00 5.84
CA SER A 153 -13.00 -6.10 6.32
C SER A 153 -12.19 -7.36 6.68
N TRP A 154 -11.19 -7.69 5.86
CA TRP A 154 -10.27 -8.81 6.09
C TRP A 154 -9.44 -8.64 7.37
N ILE A 155 -8.91 -7.44 7.60
CA ILE A 155 -8.14 -7.08 8.81
C ILE A 155 -9.03 -7.08 10.06
N ALA A 156 -10.26 -6.57 9.94
CA ALA A 156 -11.25 -6.61 11.01
C ALA A 156 -11.67 -8.04 11.36
N GLY A 157 -11.60 -8.96 10.40
CA GLY A 157 -11.97 -10.37 10.56
C GLY A 157 -13.49 -10.57 10.72
N ARG A 158 -14.29 -9.58 10.33
CA ARG A 158 -15.77 -9.63 10.40
C ARG A 158 -16.38 -8.96 9.14
N PRO A 159 -17.26 -9.65 8.39
CA PRO A 159 -17.61 -11.06 8.55
C PRO A 159 -16.39 -11.98 8.34
N ALA A 160 -16.48 -13.22 8.80
CA ALA A 160 -15.42 -14.19 8.54
C ALA A 160 -15.35 -14.47 7.04
N VAL A 161 -14.19 -14.22 6.44
CA VAL A 161 -13.89 -14.50 5.04
C VAL A 161 -12.70 -15.45 5.02
N GLU A 162 -12.79 -16.51 4.22
CA GLU A 162 -11.68 -17.43 3.95
C GLU A 162 -10.64 -16.77 3.05
N LEU A 163 -9.36 -17.12 3.22
CA LEU A 163 -8.26 -16.50 2.47
C LEU A 163 -8.45 -16.61 0.96
N ASP A 164 -8.80 -17.80 0.48
CA ASP A 164 -8.98 -18.07 -0.95
C ASP A 164 -10.16 -17.29 -1.54
N ALA A 165 -11.23 -17.11 -0.74
CA ALA A 165 -12.37 -16.29 -1.15
C ALA A 165 -11.99 -14.82 -1.24
N ALA A 166 -11.20 -14.29 -0.30
CA ALA A 166 -10.71 -12.91 -0.34
C ALA A 166 -9.77 -12.67 -1.54
N VAL A 167 -8.86 -13.60 -1.82
CA VAL A 167 -7.96 -13.57 -2.99
C VAL A 167 -8.78 -13.56 -4.29
N ALA A 168 -9.71 -14.49 -4.44
CA ALA A 168 -10.56 -14.59 -5.63
C ALA A 168 -11.43 -13.35 -5.82
N ALA A 169 -11.98 -12.79 -4.75
CA ALA A 169 -12.80 -11.58 -4.79
C ALA A 169 -11.98 -10.35 -5.24
N LEU A 170 -10.76 -10.18 -4.73
CA LEU A 170 -9.87 -9.09 -5.15
C LEU A 170 -9.49 -9.20 -6.62
N ASP A 171 -9.07 -10.38 -7.06
CA ASP A 171 -8.66 -10.58 -8.45
C ASP A 171 -9.82 -10.35 -9.43
N ARG A 172 -10.94 -11.06 -9.23
CA ARG A 172 -12.12 -10.97 -10.10
C ARG A 172 -12.75 -9.58 -10.06
N GLY A 173 -12.90 -9.01 -8.86
CA GLY A 173 -13.46 -7.68 -8.66
C GLY A 173 -12.61 -6.59 -9.31
N THR A 174 -11.28 -6.67 -9.17
CA THR A 174 -10.36 -5.73 -9.82
C THR A 174 -10.47 -5.80 -11.33
N ARG A 175 -10.40 -7.01 -11.90
CA ARG A 175 -10.50 -7.21 -13.36
C ARG A 175 -11.85 -6.75 -13.92
N ALA A 176 -12.94 -7.10 -13.24
CA ALA A 176 -14.28 -6.71 -13.65
C ALA A 176 -14.45 -5.18 -13.64
N LEU A 177 -14.00 -4.51 -12.58
CA LEU A 177 -14.09 -3.05 -12.48
C LEU A 177 -13.21 -2.34 -13.52
N VAL A 178 -11.98 -2.80 -13.72
CA VAL A 178 -11.10 -2.26 -14.78
C VAL A 178 -11.73 -2.47 -16.15
N LYS A 179 -12.26 -3.66 -16.47
CA LYS A 179 -12.94 -3.94 -17.75
C LYS A 179 -14.15 -3.03 -17.95
N ALA A 180 -15.01 -2.91 -16.94
CA ALA A 180 -16.22 -2.11 -17.00
C ALA A 180 -15.92 -0.61 -17.23
N LEU A 181 -14.89 -0.07 -16.59
CA LEU A 181 -14.55 1.35 -16.69
C LEU A 181 -13.64 1.69 -17.87
N SER A 182 -12.91 0.72 -18.41
CA SER A 182 -11.97 0.93 -19.54
C SER A 182 -12.60 0.70 -20.91
N ALA A 183 -13.87 0.30 -20.97
CA ALA A 183 -14.58 -0.13 -22.18
C ALA A 183 -13.80 -1.20 -22.97
N SER A 184 -14.06 -2.46 -22.68
CA SER A 184 -13.81 -3.52 -23.64
C SER A 184 -14.99 -4.47 -23.55
N GLU A 185 -15.76 -4.58 -24.62
CA GLU A 185 -16.65 -5.74 -24.83
C GLU A 185 -15.78 -7.01 -24.89
#